data_AF-A0A963CUN2-F1
#
_entry.id   AF-A0A963CUN2-F1
#
_cell.length_a   1.000
_cell.length_b   1.000
_cell.length_c   1.000
_cell.angle_alpha   90.00
_cell.angle_beta   90.00
_cell.angle_gamma   90.00
#
_symmetry.space_group_name_H-M   'P 1'
#
loop_
_entity.id
_entity.type
_entity.pdbx_description
1 polymer ?
#
loop_
_entity_poly.entity_id
_entity_poly.type
_entity_poly.pdbx_seq_one_letter_code
_entity_poly.pdbx_strand_id
1 'polypeptide(L)'
;LRLHDKKHATTLDVQRNIVCASCHYTPALDLAHLGPNNDNGKEQLEHISMSRAMHASHGNLNQQPQFSHLFPDMPPPGAAGRTPEEQESILQAACYNCHPGKRTKCLRGAMGGGGIVCQDCHGQMAQVGDDFSAGLASGSGLDLDKRVPWANEPKCQSCHIGDVLQVSSLQNSGELDDVSVNASDNQGNNDGLRANLAYYLSNHSSNGGPDNLALLDFSSSRFASNKPLYRLSGGDDGSGKGHGGLSCEGCHGSTHAIWPNKNALANDNRAAEGLQGHSGTIIECSTCHEGDLGMTLKGPHGMHPVGDTYFAREHDDFAKNNRSACQSCHGIDGEGSVLSRTAADRLLQAKEDHISVSFARGTPVGCGDCHENKLRNP
;
A
#
# COMPACT_ATOMS: atom_id res chain seq x y z
N LEU A 1 30.71 4.39 10.77
CA LEU A 1 31.98 3.67 10.51
C LEU A 1 32.89 3.63 11.74
N ARG A 2 33.34 4.75 12.32
CA ARG A 2 34.16 4.73 13.55
C ARG A 2 33.61 3.89 14.72
N LEU A 3 32.30 3.98 14.98
CA LEU A 3 31.64 3.15 16.00
C LEU A 3 31.65 1.66 15.64
N HIS A 4 31.49 1.35 14.34
CA HIS A 4 31.57 -0.01 13.82
C HIS A 4 32.99 -0.56 14.00
N ASP A 5 34.00 0.20 13.57
CA ASP A 5 35.42 -0.14 13.75
C ASP A 5 35.76 -0.40 15.21
N LYS A 6 35.32 0.46 16.12
CA LYS A 6 35.52 0.26 17.56
C LYS A 6 34.83 -1.00 18.08
N LYS A 7 33.60 -1.27 17.65
CA LYS A 7 32.78 -2.39 18.17
C LYS A 7 33.21 -3.74 17.60
N HIS A 8 33.61 -3.77 16.34
CA HIS A 8 33.89 -5.00 15.59
C HIS A 8 35.38 -5.16 15.25
N ALA A 9 36.24 -4.30 15.79
CA ALA A 9 37.69 -4.29 15.53
C ALA A 9 38.05 -4.19 14.02
N THR A 10 37.24 -3.46 13.25
CA THR A 10 37.47 -3.25 11.81
C THR A 10 38.21 -1.93 11.52
N THR A 11 38.59 -1.70 10.26
CA THR A 11 39.26 -0.45 9.80
C THR A 11 38.52 0.21 8.63
N LEU A 12 37.20 0.03 8.57
CA LEU A 12 36.34 0.47 7.48
C LEU A 12 36.34 2.00 7.33
N ASP A 13 36.43 2.79 8.41
CA ASP A 13 36.51 4.25 8.34
C ASP A 13 37.73 4.74 7.56
N VAL A 14 38.82 3.97 7.58
CA VAL A 14 40.05 4.26 6.81
C VAL A 14 39.87 3.88 5.35
N GLN A 15 39.22 2.75 5.05
CA GLN A 15 39.01 2.26 3.69
C GLN A 15 38.06 3.12 2.85
N ARG A 16 37.06 3.76 3.49
CA ARG A 16 36.05 4.69 2.93
C ARG A 16 35.10 4.13 1.86
N ASN A 17 35.57 3.26 0.97
CA ASN A 17 34.77 2.62 -0.08
C ASN A 17 34.35 1.22 0.36
N ILE A 18 33.29 1.14 1.17
CA ILE A 18 32.81 -0.12 1.72
C ILE A 18 31.51 -0.52 1.03
N VAL A 19 31.50 -1.72 0.46
CA VAL A 19 30.27 -2.37 0.04
C VAL A 19 29.76 -3.17 1.24
N CYS A 20 28.87 -2.57 2.04
CA CYS A 20 28.33 -3.22 3.23
C CYS A 20 27.73 -4.60 2.91
N ALA A 21 27.19 -4.76 1.70
CA ALA A 21 26.63 -6.01 1.20
C ALA A 21 27.66 -7.16 1.05
N SER A 22 28.97 -6.89 1.08
CA SER A 22 29.99 -7.95 1.09
C SER A 22 29.99 -8.72 2.41
N CYS A 23 29.66 -8.05 3.52
CA CYS A 23 29.61 -8.63 4.86
C CYS A 23 28.16 -8.86 5.31
N HIS A 24 27.27 -7.92 5.06
CA HIS A 24 25.88 -7.97 5.52
C HIS A 24 24.93 -8.30 4.37
N TYR A 25 24.33 -9.48 4.41
CA TYR A 25 23.41 -9.90 3.35
C TYR A 25 22.23 -8.93 3.16
N THR A 26 21.89 -8.68 1.90
CA THR A 26 20.73 -7.86 1.51
C THR A 26 19.97 -8.54 0.37
N PRO A 27 18.74 -9.05 0.63
CA PRO A 27 17.94 -9.73 -0.39
C PRO A 27 17.68 -8.87 -1.64
N ALA A 28 17.67 -7.54 -1.50
CA ALA A 28 17.48 -6.63 -2.64
C ALA A 28 18.55 -6.78 -3.73
N LEU A 29 19.78 -7.13 -3.35
CA LEU A 29 20.89 -7.33 -4.29
C LEU A 29 21.06 -8.80 -4.70
N ASP A 30 20.38 -9.72 -4.03
CA ASP A 30 20.35 -11.13 -4.40
C ASP A 30 19.29 -11.39 -5.47
N LEU A 31 19.62 -11.07 -6.72
CA LEU A 31 18.69 -11.22 -7.84
C LEU A 31 18.34 -12.70 -8.12
N ALA A 32 19.21 -13.63 -7.73
CA ALA A 32 19.06 -15.06 -7.96
C ALA A 32 18.37 -15.79 -6.79
N HIS A 33 18.10 -15.08 -5.68
CA HIS A 33 17.47 -15.63 -4.47
C HIS A 33 18.20 -16.86 -3.91
N LEU A 34 19.53 -16.84 -4.00
CA LEU A 34 20.39 -17.91 -3.46
C LEU A 34 20.58 -17.80 -1.94
N GLY A 35 20.20 -16.67 -1.35
CA GLY A 35 20.42 -16.38 0.06
C GLY A 35 21.83 -15.85 0.33
N PRO A 36 22.14 -15.63 1.63
CA PRO A 36 23.49 -15.25 2.04
C PRO A 36 24.52 -16.30 1.60
N ASN A 37 25.63 -15.85 1.03
CA ASN A 37 26.73 -16.72 0.61
C ASN A 37 28.09 -16.05 0.84
N ASN A 38 29.13 -16.88 0.93
CA ASN A 38 30.51 -16.43 1.08
C ASN A 38 31.30 -16.45 -0.24
N ASP A 39 30.60 -16.54 -1.37
CA ASP A 39 31.22 -16.58 -2.69
C ASP A 39 31.81 -15.21 -3.07
N ASN A 40 32.85 -15.23 -3.89
CA ASN A 40 33.53 -14.02 -4.40
C ASN A 40 34.02 -13.07 -3.28
N GLY A 41 34.51 -13.63 -2.17
CA GLY A 41 35.08 -12.86 -1.06
C GLY A 41 34.04 -12.20 -0.16
N LYS A 42 32.80 -12.71 -0.16
CA LYS A 42 31.76 -12.32 0.79
C LYS A 42 31.88 -13.11 2.10
N GLU A 43 31.32 -12.54 3.16
CA GLU A 43 31.30 -13.14 4.52
C GLU A 43 29.87 -13.11 5.11
N GLN A 44 28.86 -13.20 4.23
CA GLN A 44 27.46 -12.97 4.57
C GLN A 44 26.85 -13.98 5.54
N LEU A 45 27.42 -15.19 5.63
CA LEU A 45 26.97 -16.21 6.57
C LEU A 45 27.49 -15.99 7.99
N GLU A 46 28.46 -15.09 8.18
CA GLU A 46 29.08 -14.80 9.47
C GLU A 46 28.47 -13.59 10.17
N HIS A 47 27.63 -12.84 9.46
CA HIS A 47 27.11 -11.56 9.92
C HIS A 47 25.61 -11.44 9.73
N ILE A 48 24.97 -10.71 10.63
CA ILE A 48 23.57 -10.32 10.52
C ILE A 48 23.30 -9.60 9.18
N SER A 49 22.06 -9.64 8.70
CA SER A 49 21.64 -8.98 7.47
C SER A 49 21.84 -7.46 7.57
N MET A 50 21.88 -6.80 6.42
CA MET A 50 21.99 -5.35 6.35
C MET A 50 20.81 -4.64 7.00
N SER A 51 19.61 -5.22 6.89
CA SER A 51 18.41 -4.66 7.54
C SER A 51 18.55 -4.72 9.05
N ARG A 52 18.93 -5.87 9.62
CA ARG A 52 19.16 -5.99 11.06
C ARG A 52 20.30 -5.09 11.54
N ALA A 53 21.41 -5.06 10.82
CA ALA A 53 22.58 -4.25 11.16
C ALA A 53 22.23 -2.76 11.29
N MET A 54 21.33 -2.25 10.46
CA MET A 54 20.89 -0.85 10.53
C MET A 54 19.68 -0.67 11.43
N HIS A 55 18.58 -1.37 11.18
CA HIS A 55 17.31 -1.11 11.85
C HIS A 55 17.33 -1.60 13.31
N ALA A 56 17.78 -2.82 13.60
CA ALA A 56 17.81 -3.30 14.99
C ALA A 56 18.83 -2.51 15.83
N SER A 57 19.98 -2.17 15.25
CA SER A 57 21.01 -1.40 15.97
C SER A 57 20.52 0.01 16.36
N HIS A 58 19.77 0.68 15.48
CA HIS A 58 19.28 2.04 15.74
C HIS A 58 17.93 2.05 16.49
N GLY A 59 17.01 1.15 16.15
CA GLY A 59 15.70 1.04 16.81
C GLY A 59 15.80 0.67 18.28
N ASN A 60 16.76 -0.18 18.65
CA ASN A 60 16.98 -0.56 20.05
C ASN A 60 17.73 0.51 20.87
N LEU A 61 18.18 1.62 20.26
CA LEU A 61 18.79 2.72 21.02
C LEU A 61 17.80 3.39 21.96
N ASN A 62 16.51 3.40 21.62
CA ASN A 62 15.47 3.94 22.50
C ASN A 62 15.36 3.19 23.83
N GLN A 63 15.81 1.92 23.89
CA GLN A 63 15.86 1.14 25.12
C GLN A 63 16.99 1.57 26.06
N GLN A 64 17.93 2.40 25.58
CA GLN A 64 19.03 2.93 26.37
C GLN A 64 18.70 4.36 26.83
N PRO A 65 18.66 4.65 28.14
CA PRO A 65 18.23 5.95 28.65
C PRO A 65 18.98 7.16 28.09
N GLN A 66 20.26 7.00 27.74
CA GLN A 66 21.11 8.06 27.18
C GLN A 66 20.86 8.33 25.69
N PHE A 67 20.15 7.44 24.99
CA PHE A 67 19.77 7.58 23.58
C PHE A 67 18.26 7.55 23.39
N SER A 68 17.49 7.69 24.48
CA SER A 68 16.05 7.82 24.40
C SER A 68 15.70 8.95 23.44
N HIS A 69 14.75 8.69 22.54
CA HIS A 69 14.26 9.64 21.54
C HIS A 69 15.22 10.00 20.40
N LEU A 70 16.36 9.31 20.24
CA LEU A 70 17.20 9.56 19.06
C LEU A 70 16.49 9.16 17.76
N PHE A 71 15.72 8.07 17.79
CA PHE A 71 14.88 7.60 16.69
C PHE A 71 13.48 7.30 17.22
N PRO A 72 12.64 8.32 17.46
CA PRO A 72 11.36 8.14 18.15
C PRO A 72 10.42 7.19 17.40
N ASP A 73 9.65 6.41 18.16
CA ASP A 73 8.58 5.56 17.62
C ASP A 73 7.39 6.43 17.22
N MET A 74 6.77 6.10 16.09
CA MET A 74 5.51 6.71 15.67
C MET A 74 4.36 6.22 16.55
N PRO A 75 3.56 7.07 17.20
CA PRO A 75 2.34 6.62 17.90
C PRO A 75 1.39 5.88 16.94
N PRO A 76 0.53 4.95 17.38
CA PRO A 76 -0.41 4.27 16.49
C PRO A 76 -1.51 5.23 15.97
N PRO A 77 -2.20 4.89 14.86
CA PRO A 77 -3.34 5.69 14.38
C PRO A 77 -4.41 5.85 15.48
N GLY A 78 -4.95 7.06 15.62
CA GLY A 78 -5.93 7.38 16.66
C GLY A 78 -5.34 7.70 18.04
N ALA A 79 -4.02 7.53 18.25
CA ALA A 79 -3.37 7.94 19.50
C ALA A 79 -3.42 9.46 19.71
N ALA A 80 -3.60 9.87 20.97
CA ALA A 80 -3.51 11.27 21.36
C ALA A 80 -2.12 11.83 21.00
N GLY A 81 -2.09 12.98 20.32
CA GLY A 81 -0.84 13.64 19.93
C GLY A 81 -0.26 13.18 18.58
N ARG A 82 -0.87 12.21 17.88
CA ARG A 82 -0.48 11.86 16.50
C ARG A 82 -1.01 12.89 15.49
N THR A 83 -0.50 14.13 15.55
CA THR A 83 -0.85 15.19 14.59
C THR A 83 0.04 15.10 13.34
N PRO A 84 -0.35 15.71 12.21
CA PRO A 84 0.50 15.77 11.02
C PRO A 84 1.90 16.36 11.28
N GLU A 85 1.99 17.35 12.18
CA GLU A 85 3.25 17.97 12.57
C GLU A 85 4.15 16.99 13.34
N GLU A 86 3.56 16.22 14.27
CA GLU A 86 4.29 15.21 15.03
C GLU A 86 4.74 14.06 14.13
N GLN A 87 3.87 13.62 13.21
CA GLN A 87 4.21 12.60 12.22
C GLN A 87 5.43 13.03 11.38
N GLU A 88 5.43 14.26 10.88
CA GLU A 88 6.55 14.80 10.10
C GLU A 88 7.83 14.92 10.94
N SER A 89 7.74 15.39 12.19
CA SER A 89 8.86 15.48 13.12
C SER A 89 9.53 14.12 13.34
N ILE A 90 8.72 13.11 13.69
CA ILE A 90 9.19 11.73 13.91
C ILE A 90 9.79 11.15 12.63
N LEU A 91 9.15 11.33 11.47
CA LEU A 91 9.68 10.84 10.20
C LEU A 91 11.04 11.45 9.87
N GLN A 92 11.22 12.76 10.12
CA GLN A 92 12.51 13.44 9.94
C GLN A 92 13.59 12.90 10.90
N ALA A 93 13.24 12.59 12.13
CA ALA A 93 14.18 12.03 13.11
C ALA A 93 14.52 10.55 12.81
N ALA A 94 13.56 9.78 12.31
CA ALA A 94 13.68 8.35 12.04
C ALA A 94 13.97 8.03 10.56
N CYS A 95 12.96 7.57 9.82
CA CYS A 95 13.13 6.97 8.49
C CYS A 95 13.76 7.95 7.48
N TYR A 96 13.35 9.23 7.47
CA TYR A 96 13.89 10.23 6.54
C TYR A 96 15.28 10.73 6.89
N ASN A 97 15.85 10.29 8.01
CA ASN A 97 17.26 10.52 8.29
C ASN A 97 18.16 9.67 7.38
N CYS A 98 17.65 8.54 6.86
CA CYS A 98 18.42 7.61 6.02
C CYS A 98 17.77 7.34 4.65
N HIS A 99 16.45 7.18 4.60
CA HIS A 99 15.71 6.84 3.39
C HIS A 99 15.05 8.09 2.80
N PRO A 100 14.97 8.18 1.47
CA PRO A 100 15.62 9.14 0.55
C PRO A 100 15.91 10.59 1.05
N GLY A 101 15.98 10.81 2.36
CA GLY A 101 16.28 12.09 2.99
C GLY A 101 15.03 12.94 3.27
N LYS A 102 15.19 13.86 4.23
CA LYS A 102 14.20 14.87 4.66
C LYS A 102 13.65 15.75 3.52
N ARG A 103 14.39 15.84 2.41
CA ARG A 103 14.02 16.65 1.23
C ARG A 103 13.21 15.88 0.21
N THR A 104 13.68 14.70 -0.19
CA THR A 104 13.06 13.94 -1.28
C THR A 104 11.76 13.30 -0.86
N LYS A 105 11.72 12.74 0.37
CA LYS A 105 10.58 11.99 0.95
C LYS A 105 10.10 10.82 0.08
N CYS A 106 10.19 9.60 0.62
CA CYS A 106 9.76 8.42 -0.13
C CYS A 106 8.25 8.41 -0.35
N LEU A 107 7.51 8.64 0.74
CA LEU A 107 6.05 8.51 0.78
C LEU A 107 5.39 9.86 0.48
N ARG A 108 4.76 9.97 -0.69
CA ARG A 108 4.20 11.22 -1.21
C ARG A 108 2.90 11.07 -2.01
N GLY A 109 2.44 9.83 -2.20
CA GLY A 109 1.19 9.53 -2.92
C GLY A 109 -0.09 9.68 -2.09
N ALA A 110 -1.14 8.99 -2.53
CA ALA A 110 -2.47 9.01 -1.93
C ALA A 110 -2.45 8.61 -0.45
N MET A 111 -1.69 7.57 -0.11
CA MET A 111 -1.51 7.11 1.28
C MET A 111 -0.84 8.19 2.14
N GLY A 112 0.25 8.79 1.67
CA GLY A 112 0.93 9.87 2.39
C GLY A 112 0.04 11.11 2.57
N GLY A 113 -0.75 11.46 1.55
CA GLY A 113 -1.75 12.52 1.64
C GLY A 113 -2.92 12.22 2.58
N GLY A 114 -3.18 10.93 2.84
CA GLY A 114 -4.14 10.42 3.81
C GLY A 114 -3.59 10.26 5.23
N GLY A 115 -2.33 10.65 5.48
CA GLY A 115 -1.72 10.59 6.82
C GLY A 115 -1.11 9.23 7.19
N ILE A 116 -1.03 8.29 6.24
CA ILE A 116 -0.28 7.04 6.41
C ILE A 116 1.22 7.35 6.35
N VAL A 117 2.00 6.69 7.20
CA VAL A 117 3.46 6.84 7.30
C VAL A 117 4.18 5.50 7.20
N CYS A 118 5.51 5.53 7.08
CA CYS A 118 6.34 4.33 6.89
C CYS A 118 6.06 3.24 7.93
N GLN A 119 5.92 3.65 9.19
CA GLN A 119 5.71 2.76 10.32
C GLN A 119 4.37 2.05 10.28
N ASP A 120 3.34 2.65 9.67
CA ASP A 120 2.02 2.02 9.56
C ASP A 120 2.04 0.79 8.65
N CYS A 121 2.95 0.78 7.67
CA CYS A 121 3.13 -0.34 6.76
C CYS A 121 4.18 -1.32 7.27
N HIS A 122 5.35 -0.82 7.69
CA HIS A 122 6.52 -1.64 7.96
C HIS A 122 6.74 -1.96 9.45
N GLY A 123 6.08 -1.25 10.36
CA GLY A 123 6.36 -1.26 11.79
C GLY A 123 7.45 -0.26 12.20
N GLN A 124 7.72 -0.20 13.50
CA GLN A 124 8.78 0.63 14.06
C GLN A 124 10.18 0.11 13.69
N MET A 125 11.20 0.93 13.90
CA MET A 125 12.57 0.59 13.49
C MET A 125 13.09 -0.71 14.14
N ALA A 126 12.72 -1.00 15.39
CA ALA A 126 13.04 -2.28 16.03
C ALA A 126 12.34 -3.46 15.35
N GLN A 127 11.07 -3.33 15.00
CA GLN A 127 10.27 -4.34 14.28
C GLN A 127 10.83 -4.59 12.86
N VAL A 128 11.25 -3.53 12.15
CA VAL A 128 11.97 -3.63 10.87
C VAL A 128 13.39 -4.20 11.03
N GLY A 129 13.93 -4.21 12.25
CA GLY A 129 15.21 -4.83 12.59
C GLY A 129 15.11 -6.30 12.98
N ASP A 130 13.93 -6.79 13.37
CA ASP A 130 13.74 -8.17 13.79
C ASP A 130 13.56 -9.07 12.57
N ASP A 131 14.68 -9.59 12.07
CA ASP A 131 14.71 -10.41 10.86
C ASP A 131 15.40 -11.77 11.08
N PHE A 132 15.29 -12.60 10.05
CA PHE A 132 15.78 -13.98 10.01
C PHE A 132 17.27 -14.17 10.31
N SER A 133 18.10 -13.12 10.23
CA SER A 133 19.54 -13.23 10.44
C SER A 133 19.94 -13.22 11.91
N ALA A 134 18.96 -13.23 12.82
CA ALA A 134 19.17 -12.87 14.21
C ALA A 134 20.23 -13.73 14.94
N GLY A 135 20.24 -15.02 14.61
CA GLY A 135 21.10 -16.01 15.23
C GLY A 135 22.51 -16.12 14.64
N LEU A 136 22.82 -15.43 13.52
CA LEU A 136 24.15 -15.56 12.89
C LEU A 136 25.27 -15.09 13.81
N ALA A 137 25.07 -13.96 14.50
CA ALA A 137 26.07 -13.42 15.43
C ALA A 137 26.32 -14.32 16.66
N SER A 138 25.35 -15.14 17.05
CA SER A 138 25.45 -16.09 18.17
C SER A 138 25.78 -17.52 17.75
N GLY A 139 25.94 -17.78 16.45
CA GLY A 139 26.15 -19.12 15.90
C GLY A 139 24.91 -20.02 15.92
N SER A 140 23.73 -19.49 16.24
CA SER A 140 22.46 -20.24 16.24
C SER A 140 21.81 -20.33 14.86
N GLY A 141 22.40 -19.70 13.83
CA GLY A 141 21.96 -19.81 12.45
C GLY A 141 20.85 -18.83 12.05
N LEU A 142 20.20 -19.11 10.92
CA LEU A 142 19.07 -18.35 10.39
C LEU A 142 17.75 -18.81 11.02
N ASP A 143 16.88 -17.86 11.33
CA ASP A 143 15.52 -18.07 11.85
C ASP A 143 14.49 -17.75 10.77
N LEU A 144 14.04 -18.77 10.04
CA LEU A 144 13.15 -18.60 8.88
C LEU A 144 11.69 -18.30 9.25
N ASP A 145 11.35 -18.32 10.55
CA ASP A 145 10.02 -17.91 11.03
C ASP A 145 9.91 -16.38 11.17
N LYS A 146 11.03 -15.67 11.03
CA LYS A 146 11.09 -14.21 10.98
C LYS A 146 11.09 -13.69 9.55
N ARG A 147 10.70 -12.42 9.41
CA ARG A 147 10.72 -11.73 8.12
C ARG A 147 12.11 -11.75 7.48
N VAL A 148 12.09 -11.94 6.17
CA VAL A 148 13.20 -11.71 5.24
C VAL A 148 12.97 -10.33 4.60
N PRO A 149 13.85 -9.34 4.86
CA PRO A 149 13.70 -7.99 4.30
C PRO A 149 13.59 -8.01 2.77
N TRP A 150 12.78 -7.14 2.16
CA TRP A 150 12.51 -7.11 0.72
C TRP A 150 11.74 -8.30 0.14
N ALA A 151 11.54 -9.37 0.90
CA ALA A 151 10.71 -10.52 0.52
C ALA A 151 9.37 -10.50 1.27
N ASN A 152 9.40 -10.26 2.58
CA ASN A 152 8.22 -10.08 3.42
C ASN A 152 7.88 -8.60 3.54
N GLU A 153 7.36 -8.04 2.46
CA GLU A 153 6.89 -6.65 2.41
C GLU A 153 5.36 -6.56 2.52
N PRO A 154 4.84 -5.42 2.99
CA PRO A 154 3.40 -5.14 2.97
C PRO A 154 2.79 -5.37 1.58
N LYS A 155 1.68 -6.10 1.56
CA LYS A 155 0.85 -6.30 0.36
C LYS A 155 -0.23 -5.24 0.34
N CYS A 156 -0.84 -4.95 -0.81
CA CYS A 156 -1.96 -4.01 -0.80
C CYS A 156 -3.13 -4.58 0.02
N GLN A 157 -3.38 -5.90 0.00
CA GLN A 157 -4.42 -6.54 0.81
C GLN A 157 -4.17 -6.52 2.32
N SER A 158 -3.02 -6.04 2.78
CA SER A 158 -2.81 -5.76 4.21
C SER A 158 -3.63 -4.54 4.67
N CYS A 159 -3.99 -3.64 3.74
CA CYS A 159 -4.83 -2.46 4.03
C CYS A 159 -6.07 -2.35 3.14
N HIS A 160 -6.02 -2.87 1.90
CA HIS A 160 -7.13 -2.90 0.95
C HIS A 160 -7.90 -4.21 1.11
N ILE A 161 -8.55 -4.33 2.26
CA ILE A 161 -9.05 -5.60 2.82
C ILE A 161 -10.30 -6.16 2.12
N GLY A 162 -10.93 -5.40 1.23
CA GLY A 162 -12.06 -5.90 0.45
C GLY A 162 -12.92 -4.81 -0.16
N ASP A 163 -13.96 -5.27 -0.86
CA ASP A 163 -15.05 -4.43 -1.35
C ASP A 163 -16.08 -4.12 -0.24
N VAL A 164 -17.14 -3.36 -0.56
CA VAL A 164 -18.12 -2.92 0.46
C VAL A 164 -18.83 -4.08 1.16
N LEU A 165 -19.10 -5.18 0.45
CA LEU A 165 -19.80 -6.33 1.01
C LEU A 165 -18.86 -7.11 1.91
N GLN A 166 -17.63 -7.32 1.45
CA GLN A 166 -16.61 -8.01 2.22
C GLN A 166 -16.27 -7.27 3.51
N VAL A 167 -16.03 -5.95 3.45
CA VAL A 167 -15.73 -5.15 4.64
C VAL A 167 -16.89 -5.19 5.63
N SER A 168 -18.13 -5.05 5.16
CA SER A 168 -19.31 -5.17 6.04
C SER A 168 -19.38 -6.55 6.71
N SER A 169 -19.10 -7.62 5.97
CA SER A 169 -19.04 -8.97 6.55
C SER A 169 -17.96 -9.10 7.63
N LEU A 170 -16.74 -8.60 7.36
CA LEU A 170 -15.62 -8.66 8.31
C LEU A 170 -15.88 -7.81 9.57
N GLN A 171 -16.57 -6.69 9.44
CA GLN A 171 -17.02 -5.88 10.57
C GLN A 171 -18.06 -6.63 11.41
N ASN A 172 -19.06 -7.23 10.77
CA ASN A 172 -20.12 -7.94 11.47
C ASN A 172 -19.64 -9.22 12.17
N SER A 173 -18.57 -9.85 11.68
CA SER A 173 -17.96 -11.03 12.30
C SER A 173 -16.99 -10.68 13.45
N GLY A 174 -16.65 -9.40 13.63
CA GLY A 174 -15.65 -8.94 14.61
C GLY A 174 -14.19 -9.12 14.14
N GLU A 175 -13.96 -9.54 12.91
CA GLU A 175 -12.60 -9.73 12.35
C GLU A 175 -11.82 -8.42 12.22
N LEU A 176 -12.50 -7.26 12.25
CA LEU A 176 -11.89 -5.93 12.22
C LEU A 176 -11.78 -5.25 13.59
N ASP A 177 -12.10 -5.92 14.69
CA ASP A 177 -12.11 -5.30 16.04
C ASP A 177 -10.72 -4.79 16.47
N ASP A 178 -9.66 -5.45 16.02
CA ASP A 178 -8.26 -5.07 16.25
C ASP A 178 -7.59 -4.44 15.00
N VAL A 179 -8.40 -3.94 14.06
CA VAL A 179 -7.93 -3.28 12.84
C VAL A 179 -8.31 -1.81 12.89
N SER A 180 -7.33 -0.93 12.73
CA SER A 180 -7.61 0.49 12.57
C SER A 180 -8.12 0.76 11.16
N VAL A 181 -9.43 0.98 11.00
CA VAL A 181 -10.04 1.31 9.70
C VAL A 181 -9.98 2.82 9.45
N ASN A 182 -9.62 3.19 8.23
CA ASN A 182 -9.53 4.57 7.79
C ASN A 182 -10.92 5.20 7.65
N ALA A 183 -11.12 6.34 8.31
CA ALA A 183 -12.39 7.05 8.26
C ALA A 183 -12.54 7.86 6.96
N SER A 184 -11.43 8.39 6.40
CA SER A 184 -11.49 9.28 5.24
C SER A 184 -10.29 9.17 4.31
N ASP A 185 -10.50 9.44 3.02
CA ASP A 185 -9.45 9.44 2.01
C ASP A 185 -8.57 10.72 2.08
N ASN A 186 -7.58 10.81 1.19
CA ASN A 186 -6.65 11.93 1.13
C ASN A 186 -7.27 13.31 0.80
N GLN A 187 -8.55 13.33 0.39
CA GLN A 187 -9.36 14.50 0.09
C GLN A 187 -10.40 14.78 1.20
N GLY A 188 -10.43 13.95 2.26
CA GLY A 188 -11.34 14.10 3.39
C GLY A 188 -12.73 13.51 3.15
N ASN A 189 -12.94 12.78 2.06
CA ASN A 189 -14.21 12.09 1.84
C ASN A 189 -14.26 10.81 2.69
N ASN A 190 -15.45 10.39 3.13
CA ASN A 190 -15.62 9.13 3.86
C ASN A 190 -14.96 7.95 3.10
N ASP A 191 -14.27 7.06 3.81
CA ASP A 191 -13.65 5.84 3.25
C ASP A 191 -14.29 4.59 3.85
N GLY A 192 -13.97 4.26 5.10
CA GLY A 192 -14.58 3.15 5.85
C GLY A 192 -14.23 1.75 5.35
N LEU A 193 -13.35 1.63 4.34
CA LEU A 193 -12.99 0.35 3.72
C LEU A 193 -11.54 -0.06 3.94
N ARG A 194 -10.60 0.88 3.96
CA ARG A 194 -9.16 0.58 3.98
C ARG A 194 -8.63 0.64 5.41
N ALA A 195 -7.62 -0.16 5.75
CA ALA A 195 -6.96 -0.10 7.05
C ALA A 195 -5.85 0.97 7.07
N ASN A 196 -5.65 1.60 8.22
CA ASN A 196 -4.55 2.52 8.50
C ASN A 196 -3.24 1.80 8.78
N LEU A 197 -3.27 0.52 9.18
CA LEU A 197 -2.09 -0.30 9.49
C LEU A 197 -2.08 -1.55 8.62
N ALA A 198 -0.90 -2.00 8.21
CA ALA A 198 -0.70 -3.27 7.53
C ALA A 198 -0.64 -4.47 8.49
N TYR A 199 -0.87 -4.25 9.78
CA TYR A 199 -0.79 -5.21 10.88
C TYR A 199 -1.83 -4.85 11.94
N TYR A 200 -2.13 -5.78 12.85
CA TYR A 200 -3.09 -5.55 13.94
C TYR A 200 -2.68 -4.38 14.86
N LEU A 201 -3.66 -3.62 15.34
CA LEU A 201 -3.42 -2.47 16.20
C LEU A 201 -2.72 -2.89 17.51
N SER A 202 -3.11 -4.02 18.10
CA SER A 202 -2.44 -4.61 19.27
C SER A 202 -0.96 -4.94 19.04
N ASN A 203 -0.55 -5.24 17.81
CA ASN A 203 0.84 -5.54 17.45
C ASN A 203 1.72 -4.29 17.30
N HIS A 204 1.15 -3.08 17.45
CA HIS A 204 1.95 -1.87 17.51
C HIS A 204 2.83 -1.83 18.76
N SER A 205 4.10 -1.39 18.65
CA SER A 205 5.06 -1.39 19.77
C SER A 205 4.54 -0.63 21.00
N SER A 206 3.93 0.54 20.80
CA SER A 206 3.32 1.34 21.87
C SER A 206 2.16 0.65 22.59
N ASN A 207 1.58 -0.39 22.00
CA ASN A 207 0.51 -1.21 22.58
C ASN A 207 1.05 -2.50 23.22
N GLY A 208 2.38 -2.67 23.30
CA GLY A 208 3.02 -3.87 23.83
C GLY A 208 3.14 -5.01 22.81
N GLY A 209 2.95 -4.71 21.52
CA GLY A 209 3.08 -5.69 20.45
C GLY A 209 4.49 -6.25 20.27
N PRO A 210 4.64 -7.40 19.59
CA PRO A 210 5.93 -8.05 19.39
C PRO A 210 6.80 -7.35 18.35
N ASP A 211 8.11 -7.60 18.42
CA ASP A 211 9.06 -7.16 17.39
C ASP A 211 8.90 -7.95 16.07
N ASN A 212 8.60 -9.25 16.14
CA ASN A 212 8.30 -10.08 14.97
C ASN A 212 6.88 -9.78 14.46
N LEU A 213 6.78 -8.76 13.61
CA LEU A 213 5.52 -8.24 13.13
C LEU A 213 4.87 -9.16 12.07
N ALA A 214 3.68 -9.65 12.37
CA ALA A 214 2.83 -10.33 11.40
C ALA A 214 1.95 -9.33 10.64
N LEU A 215 2.08 -9.32 9.31
CA LEU A 215 1.29 -8.47 8.42
C LEU A 215 -0.08 -9.12 8.16
N LEU A 216 -1.11 -8.28 8.02
CA LEU A 216 -2.46 -8.68 7.65
C LEU A 216 -2.49 -9.25 6.23
N ASP A 217 -3.30 -10.29 6.02
CA ASP A 217 -3.48 -10.94 4.72
C ASP A 217 -4.96 -11.30 4.46
N PHE A 218 -5.70 -10.35 3.90
CA PHE A 218 -7.08 -10.55 3.46
C PHE A 218 -7.12 -11.11 2.03
N SER A 219 -6.76 -12.39 1.90
CA SER A 219 -6.62 -13.07 0.60
C SER A 219 -7.88 -13.10 -0.28
N SER A 220 -9.07 -12.96 0.32
CA SER A 220 -10.36 -12.87 -0.39
C SER A 220 -10.65 -11.47 -0.95
N SER A 221 -9.77 -10.50 -0.74
CA SER A 221 -9.91 -9.14 -1.29
C SER A 221 -10.08 -9.16 -2.80
N ARG A 222 -11.18 -8.55 -3.29
CA ARG A 222 -11.46 -8.34 -4.72
C ARG A 222 -10.29 -7.74 -5.50
N PHE A 223 -9.42 -7.00 -4.84
CA PHE A 223 -8.41 -6.18 -5.50
C PHE A 223 -7.15 -6.94 -5.94
N ALA A 224 -7.17 -8.28 -6.01
CA ALA A 224 -6.10 -9.13 -6.58
C ALA A 224 -4.67 -8.69 -6.19
N SER A 225 -4.51 -8.29 -4.93
CA SER A 225 -3.34 -7.57 -4.43
C SER A 225 -2.40 -8.47 -3.62
N ASN A 226 -2.38 -9.76 -3.99
CA ASN A 226 -1.72 -10.81 -3.22
C ASN A 226 -0.22 -10.95 -3.47
N LYS A 227 0.33 -10.18 -4.41
CA LYS A 227 1.77 -10.15 -4.69
C LYS A 227 2.40 -8.90 -4.04
N PRO A 228 3.63 -9.03 -3.51
CA PRO A 228 4.34 -7.89 -2.94
C PRO A 228 4.63 -6.84 -4.02
N LEU A 229 4.59 -5.58 -3.60
CA LEU A 229 4.69 -4.39 -4.44
C LEU A 229 6.03 -4.20 -5.17
N TYR A 230 7.04 -5.02 -4.86
CA TYR A 230 8.34 -5.00 -5.54
C TYR A 230 8.28 -5.78 -6.88
N ARG A 231 9.31 -6.58 -7.19
CA ARG A 231 9.52 -7.34 -8.44
C ARG A 231 8.35 -8.23 -8.88
N LEU A 232 7.41 -8.51 -7.98
CA LEU A 232 6.32 -9.44 -8.22
C LEU A 232 4.96 -8.76 -8.45
N SER A 233 4.90 -7.43 -8.48
CA SER A 233 3.65 -6.67 -8.64
C SER A 233 2.95 -7.00 -9.98
N GLY A 234 1.64 -7.30 -9.94
CA GLY A 234 0.77 -7.61 -11.09
C GLY A 234 0.13 -9.02 -11.09
N GLY A 235 -0.94 -9.26 -10.34
CA GLY A 235 -1.56 -10.60 -10.31
C GLY A 235 -2.42 -10.93 -11.53
N ASP A 236 -2.11 -12.02 -12.26
CA ASP A 236 -2.95 -13.24 -12.44
C ASP A 236 -2.01 -14.38 -12.90
N ASP A 237 -1.86 -15.42 -12.09
CA ASP A 237 -0.54 -15.96 -11.69
C ASP A 237 0.04 -17.13 -12.49
N GLY A 238 0.02 -17.00 -13.81
CA GLY A 238 1.03 -17.63 -14.68
C GLY A 238 2.28 -16.75 -14.93
N SER A 239 2.38 -15.59 -14.26
CA SER A 239 3.50 -14.62 -14.24
C SER A 239 3.80 -13.74 -15.47
N GLY A 240 2.89 -13.65 -16.45
CA GLY A 240 2.81 -12.55 -17.45
C GLY A 240 1.93 -11.40 -16.95
N LYS A 241 2.40 -10.71 -15.91
CA LYS A 241 1.64 -10.18 -14.77
C LYS A 241 0.65 -9.01 -15.00
N GLY A 242 -0.60 -9.14 -14.50
CA GLY A 242 -1.63 -8.08 -14.40
C GLY A 242 -2.53 -7.92 -15.64
N HIS A 243 -3.44 -6.93 -15.64
CA HIS A 243 -4.35 -6.66 -16.76
C HIS A 243 -3.55 -6.35 -18.04
N GLY A 244 -3.55 -7.30 -18.99
CA GLY A 244 -2.76 -7.19 -20.21
C GLY A 244 -1.24 -7.25 -20.00
N GLY A 245 -0.76 -7.85 -18.90
CA GLY A 245 0.67 -7.94 -18.60
C GLY A 245 1.28 -6.70 -17.96
N LEU A 246 0.45 -5.78 -17.45
CA LEU A 246 0.88 -4.58 -16.75
C LEU A 246 1.07 -4.79 -15.24
N SER A 247 2.22 -4.37 -14.72
CA SER A 247 2.47 -4.23 -13.28
C SER A 247 1.55 -3.17 -12.66
N CYS A 248 1.26 -3.30 -11.35
CA CYS A 248 0.36 -2.38 -10.64
C CYS A 248 0.74 -0.90 -10.80
N GLU A 249 2.04 -0.61 -10.84
CA GLU A 249 2.57 0.75 -10.99
C GLU A 249 2.24 1.43 -12.32
N GLY A 250 1.92 0.65 -13.36
CA GLY A 250 1.48 1.20 -14.65
C GLY A 250 0.14 1.93 -14.56
N CYS A 251 -0.74 1.51 -13.64
CA CYS A 251 -2.04 2.15 -13.41
C CYS A 251 -2.03 3.03 -12.16
N HIS A 252 -1.40 2.57 -11.07
CA HIS A 252 -1.47 3.24 -9.78
C HIS A 252 -0.33 4.21 -9.50
N GLY A 253 0.77 4.17 -10.27
CA GLY A 253 2.01 4.89 -9.96
C GLY A 253 2.97 4.08 -9.09
N SER A 254 4.18 4.61 -8.86
CA SER A 254 5.24 3.88 -8.15
C SER A 254 4.87 3.60 -6.69
N THR A 255 5.41 2.53 -6.13
CA THR A 255 5.34 2.24 -4.69
C THR A 255 5.79 3.45 -3.87
N HIS A 256 5.07 3.79 -2.80
CA HIS A 256 5.21 5.03 -2.00
C HIS A 256 4.79 6.34 -2.69
N ALA A 257 4.51 6.33 -3.99
CA ALA A 257 4.04 7.48 -4.77
C ALA A 257 2.75 7.19 -5.56
N ILE A 258 1.92 6.27 -5.05
CA ILE A 258 0.63 5.89 -5.64
C ILE A 258 -0.26 7.12 -5.84
N TRP A 259 -0.91 7.24 -6.99
CA TRP A 259 -1.71 8.40 -7.35
C TRP A 259 -3.11 8.41 -6.71
N PRO A 260 -3.67 9.61 -6.46
CA PRO A 260 -3.08 10.93 -6.70
C PRO A 260 -2.19 11.41 -5.54
N ASN A 261 -1.21 12.24 -5.85
CA ASN A 261 -0.56 13.08 -4.84
C ASN A 261 -1.54 14.21 -4.44
N LYS A 262 -1.69 14.45 -3.14
CA LYS A 262 -2.60 15.48 -2.58
C LYS A 262 -2.25 16.90 -3.04
N ASN A 263 -0.98 17.19 -3.28
CA ASN A 263 -0.58 18.44 -3.92
C ASN A 263 -0.85 18.33 -5.42
N ALA A 264 -1.86 19.05 -5.91
CA ALA A 264 -2.25 19.08 -7.32
C ALA A 264 -1.08 19.45 -8.26
N LEU A 265 -0.12 20.25 -7.80
CA LEU A 265 1.03 20.70 -8.59
C LEU A 265 2.23 19.73 -8.53
N ALA A 266 2.11 18.61 -7.81
CA ALA A 266 3.20 17.65 -7.70
C ALA A 266 3.48 16.96 -9.04
N ASN A 267 4.77 16.79 -9.34
CA ASN A 267 5.20 16.08 -10.55
C ASN A 267 4.66 14.65 -10.63
N ASP A 268 4.39 14.00 -9.48
CA ASP A 268 3.79 12.66 -9.46
C ASP A 268 2.45 12.62 -10.23
N ASN A 269 1.66 13.69 -10.24
CA ASN A 269 0.35 13.71 -10.92
C ASN A 269 0.43 13.87 -12.45
N ARG A 270 1.56 14.35 -12.98
CA ARG A 270 1.67 14.75 -14.40
C ARG A 270 1.44 13.61 -15.39
N ALA A 271 1.90 12.40 -15.05
CA ALA A 271 1.71 11.23 -15.91
C ALA A 271 0.22 10.91 -16.06
N ALA A 272 -0.52 10.82 -14.95
CA ALA A 272 -1.96 10.59 -14.98
C ALA A 272 -2.73 11.70 -15.70
N GLU A 273 -2.40 12.97 -15.42
CA GLU A 273 -3.02 14.12 -16.10
C GLU A 273 -2.83 14.05 -17.62
N GLY A 274 -1.62 13.73 -18.09
CA GLY A 274 -1.33 13.62 -19.52
C GLY A 274 -2.02 12.44 -20.21
N LEU A 275 -2.24 11.34 -19.49
CA LEU A 275 -2.81 10.11 -20.03
C LEU A 275 -4.34 10.12 -20.09
N GLN A 276 -5.00 10.58 -19.03
CA GLN A 276 -6.47 10.51 -18.90
C GLN A 276 -7.14 11.87 -18.66
N GLY A 277 -6.39 12.98 -18.67
CA GLY A 277 -6.91 14.32 -18.48
C GLY A 277 -7.16 14.71 -17.02
N HIS A 278 -6.89 13.82 -16.06
CA HIS A 278 -7.03 14.10 -14.63
C HIS A 278 -6.05 13.29 -13.77
N SER A 279 -5.73 13.81 -12.58
CA SER A 279 -4.91 13.09 -11.60
C SER A 279 -5.66 11.88 -11.02
N GLY A 280 -4.90 10.87 -10.59
CA GLY A 280 -5.43 9.65 -9.96
C GLY A 280 -4.86 8.39 -10.60
N THR A 281 -5.29 7.23 -10.10
CA THR A 281 -5.04 5.95 -10.76
C THR A 281 -5.62 5.98 -12.18
N ILE A 282 -4.93 5.36 -13.15
CA ILE A 282 -5.44 5.21 -14.51
C ILE A 282 -6.69 4.33 -14.49
N ILE A 283 -7.82 4.92 -14.87
CA ILE A 283 -9.14 4.28 -14.87
C ILE A 283 -9.88 4.50 -16.19
N GLU A 284 -9.53 5.54 -16.95
CA GLU A 284 -10.09 5.76 -18.29
C GLU A 284 -9.55 4.71 -19.26
N CYS A 285 -10.41 3.78 -19.66
CA CYS A 285 -10.00 2.63 -20.46
C CYS A 285 -9.45 3.03 -21.84
N SER A 286 -9.91 4.17 -22.36
CA SER A 286 -9.44 4.79 -23.61
C SER A 286 -7.98 5.23 -23.56
N THR A 287 -7.35 5.27 -22.38
CA THR A 287 -5.90 5.49 -22.25
C THR A 287 -5.11 4.42 -22.99
N CYS A 288 -5.63 3.19 -23.07
CA CYS A 288 -4.95 2.05 -23.69
C CYS A 288 -5.78 1.33 -24.75
N HIS A 289 -7.11 1.39 -24.68
CA HIS A 289 -8.01 0.67 -25.58
C HIS A 289 -8.60 1.60 -26.63
N GLU A 290 -8.63 1.14 -27.87
CA GLU A 290 -9.34 1.81 -28.95
C GLU A 290 -10.76 1.24 -29.10
N GLY A 291 -11.71 2.12 -29.44
CA GLY A 291 -13.10 1.73 -29.67
C GLY A 291 -13.92 1.47 -28.41
N ASP A 292 -15.12 0.93 -28.61
CA ASP A 292 -16.02 0.56 -27.52
C ASP A 292 -15.70 -0.85 -27.00
N LEU A 293 -15.61 -0.97 -25.68
CA LEU A 293 -15.34 -2.23 -24.99
C LEU A 293 -16.61 -3.06 -24.74
N GLY A 294 -17.79 -2.48 -24.97
CA GLY A 294 -19.08 -3.13 -24.82
C GLY A 294 -19.44 -3.48 -23.37
N MET A 295 -20.34 -4.45 -23.21
CA MET A 295 -20.83 -4.91 -21.90
C MET A 295 -19.86 -5.91 -21.27
N THR A 296 -18.99 -5.45 -20.36
CA THR A 296 -17.94 -6.29 -19.77
C THR A 296 -17.58 -5.85 -18.34
N LEU A 297 -17.13 -6.82 -17.55
CA LEU A 297 -16.47 -6.64 -16.24
C LEU A 297 -15.03 -7.17 -16.26
N LYS A 298 -14.44 -7.36 -17.46
CA LYS A 298 -13.08 -7.89 -17.62
C LYS A 298 -11.99 -6.85 -17.43
N GLY A 299 -12.31 -5.67 -16.90
CA GLY A 299 -11.31 -4.68 -16.51
C GLY A 299 -10.59 -5.07 -15.22
N PRO A 300 -9.52 -4.35 -14.86
CA PRO A 300 -8.83 -4.52 -13.59
C PRO A 300 -9.84 -4.55 -12.41
N HIS A 301 -9.65 -5.45 -11.45
CA HIS A 301 -10.51 -5.57 -10.26
C HIS A 301 -12.00 -5.88 -10.54
N GLY A 302 -12.32 -6.37 -11.74
CA GLY A 302 -13.71 -6.62 -12.16
C GLY A 302 -14.44 -5.35 -12.62
N MET A 303 -13.70 -4.30 -12.98
CA MET A 303 -14.26 -3.03 -13.40
C MET A 303 -14.91 -3.12 -14.79
N HIS A 304 -16.01 -2.39 -14.95
CA HIS A 304 -16.58 -2.07 -16.26
C HIS A 304 -15.95 -0.81 -16.86
N PRO A 305 -16.12 -0.54 -18.16
CA PRO A 305 -15.75 0.74 -18.76
C PRO A 305 -16.44 1.91 -18.03
N VAL A 306 -15.67 2.94 -17.69
CA VAL A 306 -16.15 4.15 -16.99
C VAL A 306 -16.33 5.31 -17.96
N GLY A 307 -17.06 6.35 -17.55
CA GLY A 307 -17.36 7.52 -18.38
C GLY A 307 -18.58 7.32 -19.29
N ASP A 308 -18.78 8.24 -20.24
CA ASP A 308 -19.91 8.19 -21.19
C ASP A 308 -19.67 7.13 -22.27
N THR A 309 -19.98 5.89 -21.92
CA THR A 309 -19.73 4.69 -22.73
C THR A 309 -21.03 3.99 -23.12
N TYR A 310 -20.94 2.97 -23.97
CA TYR A 310 -22.08 2.08 -24.21
C TYR A 310 -22.52 1.36 -22.92
N PHE A 311 -21.56 0.95 -22.08
CA PHE A 311 -21.84 0.36 -20.76
C PHE A 311 -22.73 1.28 -19.92
N ALA A 312 -22.34 2.55 -19.73
CA ALA A 312 -23.10 3.50 -18.92
C ALA A 312 -24.56 3.67 -19.38
N ARG A 313 -24.82 3.52 -20.69
CA ARG A 313 -26.15 3.73 -21.29
C ARG A 313 -27.03 2.48 -21.33
N GLU A 314 -26.45 1.29 -21.49
CA GLU A 314 -27.21 0.09 -21.88
C GLU A 314 -27.07 -1.10 -20.91
N HIS A 315 -26.55 -0.89 -19.70
CA HIS A 315 -26.21 -1.98 -18.76
C HIS A 315 -27.39 -2.61 -17.99
N ASP A 316 -28.64 -2.20 -18.19
CA ASP A 316 -29.79 -2.63 -17.35
C ASP A 316 -29.91 -4.17 -17.25
N ASP A 317 -29.98 -4.86 -18.39
CA ASP A 317 -30.08 -6.33 -18.40
C ASP A 317 -28.79 -7.01 -17.92
N PHE A 318 -27.65 -6.39 -18.16
CA PHE A 318 -26.38 -6.89 -17.66
C PHE A 318 -26.33 -6.83 -16.12
N ALA A 319 -26.73 -5.72 -15.52
CA ALA A 319 -26.77 -5.51 -14.08
C ALA A 319 -27.80 -6.43 -13.39
N LYS A 320 -28.98 -6.64 -13.98
CA LYS A 320 -29.99 -7.60 -13.45
C LYS A 320 -29.43 -9.00 -13.29
N ASN A 321 -28.58 -9.44 -14.22
CA ASN A 321 -27.98 -10.77 -14.21
C ASN A 321 -26.69 -10.84 -13.37
N ASN A 322 -26.14 -9.70 -12.92
CA ASN A 322 -24.86 -9.61 -12.22
C ASN A 322 -24.95 -8.75 -10.95
N ARG A 323 -26.09 -8.76 -10.25
CA ARG A 323 -26.40 -7.86 -9.12
C ARG A 323 -25.29 -7.79 -8.07
N SER A 324 -24.76 -8.93 -7.62
CA SER A 324 -23.71 -8.99 -6.60
C SER A 324 -22.40 -8.31 -7.04
N ALA A 325 -22.06 -8.37 -8.32
CA ALA A 325 -20.87 -7.70 -8.87
C ALA A 325 -21.04 -6.18 -8.91
N CYS A 326 -22.27 -5.68 -9.10
CA CYS A 326 -22.55 -4.25 -9.01
C CYS A 326 -22.53 -3.79 -7.53
N GLN A 327 -23.19 -4.55 -6.65
CA GLN A 327 -23.31 -4.24 -5.23
C GLN A 327 -21.96 -4.12 -4.52
N SER A 328 -20.94 -4.89 -4.94
CA SER A 328 -19.61 -4.78 -4.37
C SER A 328 -18.95 -3.41 -4.51
N CYS A 329 -19.29 -2.65 -5.56
CA CYS A 329 -18.70 -1.33 -5.80
C CYS A 329 -19.72 -0.20 -5.60
N HIS A 330 -21.00 -0.44 -5.91
CA HIS A 330 -22.07 0.56 -5.85
C HIS A 330 -22.92 0.45 -4.57
N GLY A 331 -22.51 -0.36 -3.59
CA GLY A 331 -23.22 -0.53 -2.33
C GLY A 331 -24.29 -1.63 -2.39
N ILE A 332 -24.60 -2.24 -1.25
CA ILE A 332 -25.57 -3.34 -1.15
C ILE A 332 -26.96 -2.94 -1.68
N ASP A 333 -27.35 -1.70 -1.44
CA ASP A 333 -28.63 -1.14 -1.88
C ASP A 333 -28.51 -0.35 -3.20
N GLY A 334 -27.34 -0.32 -3.84
CA GLY A 334 -27.13 0.42 -5.08
C GLY A 334 -27.11 1.95 -4.92
N GLU A 335 -26.86 2.46 -3.70
CA GLU A 335 -26.85 3.91 -3.40
C GLU A 335 -25.49 4.59 -3.68
N GLY A 336 -24.55 3.83 -4.27
CA GLY A 336 -23.17 4.25 -4.46
C GLY A 336 -22.30 3.98 -3.25
N SER A 337 -20.99 3.94 -3.46
CA SER A 337 -20.01 3.82 -2.39
C SER A 337 -18.72 4.58 -2.72
N VAL A 338 -17.76 4.54 -1.80
CA VAL A 338 -16.43 5.11 -2.01
C VAL A 338 -15.69 4.47 -3.20
N LEU A 339 -16.09 3.27 -3.62
CA LEU A 339 -15.55 2.57 -4.78
C LEU A 339 -16.21 2.96 -6.10
N SER A 340 -17.42 3.54 -6.08
CA SER A 340 -18.13 3.99 -7.29
C SER A 340 -17.99 5.49 -7.55
N ARG A 341 -17.01 6.14 -6.90
CA ARG A 341 -16.74 7.56 -7.08
C ARG A 341 -16.26 7.87 -8.49
N THR A 342 -16.79 8.93 -9.07
CA THR A 342 -16.29 9.49 -10.33
C THR A 342 -14.86 10.00 -10.16
N ALA A 343 -13.96 9.63 -11.10
CA ALA A 343 -12.58 10.08 -11.07
C ALA A 343 -12.38 11.48 -11.67
N ALA A 344 -13.36 12.02 -12.39
CA ALA A 344 -13.39 13.40 -12.86
C ALA A 344 -14.85 13.87 -12.95
N ASP A 345 -15.06 15.12 -13.33
CA ASP A 345 -16.40 15.59 -13.67
C ASP A 345 -16.93 14.78 -14.87
N ARG A 346 -18.17 14.29 -14.76
CA ARG A 346 -18.82 13.46 -15.77
C ARG A 346 -20.17 14.06 -16.16
N LEU A 347 -20.46 13.96 -17.45
CA LEU A 347 -21.81 14.14 -17.99
C LEU A 347 -22.22 12.80 -18.60
N LEU A 348 -23.18 12.12 -17.99
CA LEU A 348 -23.65 10.80 -18.43
C LEU A 348 -25.09 10.91 -18.93
N GLN A 349 -25.49 10.01 -19.82
CA GLN A 349 -26.85 9.98 -20.37
C GLN A 349 -27.67 8.86 -19.73
N ALA A 350 -28.79 9.20 -19.12
CA ALA A 350 -29.79 8.23 -18.68
C ALA A 350 -30.58 7.68 -19.89
N LYS A 351 -30.79 6.36 -19.92
CA LYS A 351 -31.46 5.67 -21.04
C LYS A 351 -32.93 6.06 -21.19
N GLU A 352 -33.68 6.09 -20.08
CA GLU A 352 -35.14 6.14 -20.13
C GLU A 352 -35.69 7.49 -20.59
N ASP A 353 -34.97 8.59 -20.31
CA ASP A 353 -35.45 9.96 -20.57
C ASP A 353 -34.51 10.85 -21.40
N HIS A 354 -33.36 10.32 -21.87
CA HIS A 354 -32.26 11.12 -22.46
C HIS A 354 -31.82 12.29 -21.56
N ILE A 355 -32.00 12.16 -20.25
CA ILE A 355 -31.58 13.17 -19.28
C ILE A 355 -30.06 13.06 -19.15
N SER A 356 -29.39 14.17 -19.39
CA SER A 356 -27.98 14.32 -19.07
C SER A 356 -27.83 14.55 -17.57
N VAL A 357 -27.18 13.62 -16.88
CA VAL A 357 -26.89 13.69 -15.45
C VAL A 357 -25.43 14.12 -15.27
N SER A 358 -25.23 15.20 -14.53
CA SER A 358 -23.90 15.72 -14.23
C SER A 358 -23.43 15.23 -12.87
N PHE A 359 -22.22 14.67 -12.83
CA PHE A 359 -21.55 14.24 -11.61
C PHE A 359 -20.26 15.04 -11.45
N ALA A 360 -20.09 15.70 -10.32
CA ALA A 360 -18.79 16.25 -9.96
C ALA A 360 -17.80 15.12 -9.66
N ARG A 361 -16.50 15.39 -9.79
CA ARG A 361 -15.45 14.47 -9.33
C ARG A 361 -15.66 14.09 -7.86
N GLY A 362 -15.51 12.80 -7.56
CA GLY A 362 -15.61 12.27 -6.21
C GLY A 362 -17.03 11.91 -5.78
N THR A 363 -18.04 12.16 -6.61
CA THR A 363 -19.43 11.76 -6.34
C THR A 363 -19.56 10.23 -6.45
N PRO A 364 -19.98 9.52 -5.38
CA PRO A 364 -20.40 8.13 -5.47
C PRO A 364 -21.57 7.99 -6.42
N VAL A 365 -21.46 7.13 -7.43
CA VAL A 365 -22.56 6.88 -8.38
C VAL A 365 -23.41 5.72 -7.87
N GLY A 366 -24.70 5.95 -7.70
CA GLY A 366 -25.73 4.96 -7.40
C GLY A 366 -26.74 4.80 -8.55
N CYS A 367 -27.57 3.77 -8.47
CA CYS A 367 -28.59 3.49 -9.49
C CYS A 367 -29.63 4.61 -9.58
N GLY A 368 -30.02 5.14 -8.42
CA GLY A 368 -31.04 6.18 -8.27
C GLY A 368 -30.71 7.53 -8.90
N ASP A 369 -29.46 7.75 -9.30
CA ASP A 369 -29.01 9.02 -9.87
C ASP A 369 -29.51 9.22 -11.31
N CYS A 370 -29.80 8.12 -12.02
CA CYS A 370 -30.20 8.14 -13.43
C CYS A 370 -31.55 7.47 -13.69
N HIS A 371 -31.91 6.44 -12.91
CA HIS A 371 -33.11 5.64 -13.11
C HIS A 371 -33.62 5.06 -11.78
N GLU A 372 -34.76 4.38 -11.81
CA GLU A 372 -35.26 3.71 -10.60
C GLU A 372 -34.24 2.70 -10.06
N ASN A 373 -33.99 2.75 -8.75
CA ASN A 373 -33.09 1.83 -8.08
C ASN A 373 -33.74 0.46 -7.85
N LYS A 374 -33.60 -0.42 -8.84
CA LYS A 374 -34.08 -1.81 -8.82
C LYS A 374 -33.25 -2.76 -7.93
N LEU A 375 -32.18 -2.29 -7.28
CA LEU A 375 -31.45 -3.09 -6.29
C LEU A 375 -32.09 -3.02 -4.90
N ARG A 376 -32.71 -1.89 -4.55
CA ARG A 376 -33.41 -1.69 -3.27
C ARG A 376 -34.79 -2.36 -3.23
N ASN A 377 -35.43 -2.49 -4.41
CA ASN A 377 -36.75 -3.11 -4.59
C ASN A 377 -36.65 -4.23 -5.65
N PRO A 378 -36.08 -5.40 -5.29
CA PRO A 378 -35.58 -6.42 -6.23
C PRO A 378 -36.62 -7.17 -7.08
#